data_AF-A0A2V2A3J7-F1
#
_entry.id   AF-A0A2V2A3J7-F1
#
_cell.length_a   1.000
_cell.length_b   1.000
_cell.length_c   1.000
_cell.angle_alpha   90.00
_cell.angle_beta   90.00
_cell.angle_gamma   90.00
#
_symmetry.space_group_name_H-M   'P 1'
#
loop_
_entity.id
_entity.type
_entity.pdbx_description
1 polymer ?
#
loop_
_entity_poly.entity_id
_entity_poly.type
_entity_poly.pdbx_seq_one_letter_code
_entity_poly.pdbx_strand_id
1 'polypeptide(L)' 'MQEHEASKTKSGRLSALSLEAQILLAMTYWYEYRTLYHIGMHFNVHDSSASRIVRKAEDTLVNSGRFDLP' A
#
# COMPACT_ATOMS: atom_id res chain seq x y z
N MET A 1 30.07 30.70 -1.20
CA MET A 1 29.81 29.30 -1.57
C MET A 1 28.36 29.20 -1.98
N GLN A 2 28.13 29.34 -3.30
CA GLN A 2 26.89 28.90 -3.93
C GLN A 2 27.02 27.40 -4.10
N GLU A 3 26.00 26.65 -3.67
CA GLU A 3 25.62 25.39 -4.29
C GLU A 3 24.11 25.23 -4.07
N HIS A 4 23.39 25.37 -5.17
CA HIS A 4 21.94 25.31 -5.28
C HIS A 4 21.41 23.90 -5.02
N GLU A 5 20.26 23.83 -4.35
CA GLU A 5 19.13 22.96 -4.67
C GLU A 5 19.44 21.59 -5.31
N ALA A 6 19.63 20.56 -4.50
CA ALA A 6 19.47 19.20 -4.98
C ALA A 6 18.83 18.29 -3.92
N SER A 7 17.66 17.77 -4.26
CA SER A 7 16.94 16.69 -3.60
C SER A 7 16.04 17.05 -2.41
N LYS A 8 14.93 17.72 -2.70
CA LYS A 8 13.68 17.49 -1.96
C LYS A 8 13.11 16.12 -2.35
N THR A 9 13.55 15.03 -1.74
CA THR A 9 12.92 13.70 -1.90
C THR A 9 12.16 13.31 -0.63
N LYS A 10 10.88 13.72 -0.63
CA LYS A 10 9.76 13.39 0.28
C LYS A 10 10.13 12.56 1.53
N SER A 11 10.26 13.26 2.66
CA SER A 11 10.32 12.68 4.00
C SER A 11 9.09 11.81 4.31
N GLY A 12 9.30 10.52 4.58
CA GLY A 12 8.28 9.58 5.05
C GLY A 12 8.86 8.20 5.36
N ARG A 13 8.31 7.52 6.39
CA ARG A 13 8.73 6.17 6.83
C ARG A 13 8.62 5.18 5.66
N LEU A 14 9.74 4.54 5.31
CA LEU A 14 9.80 3.43 4.37
C LEU A 14 8.72 2.40 4.74
N SER A 15 7.88 2.01 3.79
CA SER A 15 6.88 0.98 4.05
C SER A 15 7.61 -0.30 4.48
N ALA A 16 7.20 -0.87 5.61
CA ALA A 16 7.82 -2.09 6.15
C ALA A 16 7.72 -3.31 5.20
N LEU A 17 6.91 -3.20 4.15
CA LEU A 17 6.61 -4.23 3.17
C LEU A 17 7.04 -3.81 1.77
N SER A 18 7.56 -4.74 0.97
CA SER A 18 7.82 -4.54 -0.46
C SER A 18 6.53 -4.26 -1.22
N LEU A 19 6.62 -3.67 -2.42
CA LEU A 19 5.45 -3.42 -3.27
C LEU A 19 4.71 -4.72 -3.61
N GLU A 20 5.44 -5.78 -3.94
CA GLU A 20 4.87 -7.10 -4.25
C GLU A 20 4.05 -7.64 -3.06
N ALA A 21 4.59 -7.54 -1.85
CA ALA A 21 3.90 -7.98 -0.65
C ALA A 21 2.67 -7.10 -0.32
N GLN A 22 2.70 -5.81 -0.65
CA GLN A 22 1.53 -4.92 -0.52
C GLN A 22 0.41 -5.33 -1.47
N ILE A 23 0.76 -5.64 -2.72
CA ILE A 23 -0.19 -6.11 -3.73
C ILE A 23 -0.76 -7.47 -3.31
N LEU A 24 0.10 -8.41 -2.86
CA LEU A 24 -0.34 -9.73 -2.41
C LEU A 24 -1.29 -9.64 -1.20
N LEU A 25 -1.01 -8.74 -0.25
CA LEU A 25 -1.89 -8.46 0.88
C LEU A 25 -3.27 -7.97 0.42
N ALA A 26 -3.31 -7.00 -0.51
CA ALA A 26 -4.56 -6.46 -1.04
C ALA A 26 -5.37 -7.53 -1.80
N MET A 27 -4.71 -8.33 -2.64
CA MET A 27 -5.36 -9.44 -3.33
C MET A 27 -5.91 -10.47 -2.34
N THR A 28 -5.15 -10.86 -1.31
CA THR A 28 -5.61 -11.80 -0.28
C THR A 28 -6.88 -11.28 0.41
N TYR A 29 -6.94 -9.97 0.68
CA TYR A 29 -8.12 -9.35 1.27
C TYR A 29 -9.35 -9.44 0.36
N TRP A 30 -9.22 -9.18 -0.94
CA TRP A 30 -10.33 -9.27 -1.88
C TRP A 30 -10.77 -10.70 -2.19
N TYR A 31 -9.84 -11.66 -2.24
CA TYR A 31 -10.16 -13.05 -2.60
C TYR A 31 -10.62 -13.91 -1.41
N GLU A 32 -10.05 -13.74 -0.22
CA GLU A 32 -10.27 -14.66 0.89
C GLU A 32 -11.30 -14.15 1.92
N TYR A 33 -11.86 -12.94 1.72
CA TYR A 33 -12.77 -12.24 2.65
C TYR A 33 -12.34 -12.28 4.13
N ARG A 34 -11.05 -12.54 4.39
CA ARG A 34 -10.48 -12.68 5.71
C ARG A 34 -10.26 -11.29 6.31
N THR A 35 -10.45 -11.15 7.62
CA THR A 35 -10.28 -9.85 8.29
C THR A 35 -8.85 -9.34 8.13
N LEU A 36 -8.67 -8.02 8.06
CA LEU A 36 -7.36 -7.37 7.98
C LEU A 36 -6.44 -7.70 9.17
N TYR A 37 -6.99 -8.03 10.33
CA TYR A 37 -6.22 -8.52 11.48
C TYR A 37 -5.48 -9.83 11.15
N HIS A 38 -6.21 -10.88 10.75
CA HIS A 38 -5.63 -12.17 10.40
C HIS A 38 -4.69 -12.09 9.18
N ILE A 39 -5.03 -11.28 8.17
CA ILE A 39 -4.14 -11.05 7.03
C ILE A 39 -2.88 -10.32 7.50
N GLY A 40 -3.02 -9.26 8.31
CA GLY A 40 -1.91 -8.51 8.88
C GLY A 40 -0.94 -9.41 9.66
N MET A 41 -1.45 -10.37 10.43
CA MET A 41 -0.62 -11.37 11.12
C MET A 41 0.23 -12.19 10.15
N HIS A 42 -0.31 -12.62 9.01
CA HIS A 42 0.43 -13.38 7.99
C HIS A 42 1.57 -12.57 7.36
N PHE A 43 1.39 -11.26 7.21
CA PHE A 43 2.39 -10.34 6.65
C PHE A 43 3.23 -9.62 7.71
N ASN A 44 3.10 -9.99 8.99
CA ASN A 44 3.76 -9.35 10.13
C ASN A 44 3.54 -7.82 10.20
N VAL A 45 2.32 -7.38 9.87
CA VAL A 45 1.89 -5.98 9.95
C VAL A 45 0.66 -5.82 10.83
N HIS A 46 0.55 -4.66 11.48
CA HIS A 46 -0.64 -4.31 12.25
C HIS A 46 -1.87 -4.15 11.33
N ASP A 47 -3.07 -4.40 11.84
CA ASP A 47 -4.33 -4.29 11.07
C ASP A 47 -4.49 -2.90 10.44
N SER A 48 -4.12 -1.85 11.19
CA SER A 48 -4.17 -0.47 10.70
C SER A 48 -3.19 -0.21 9.54
N SER A 49 -2.04 -0.89 9.52
CA SER A 49 -1.11 -0.84 8.39
C SER A 49 -1.66 -1.60 7.19
N ALA A 50 -2.23 -2.79 7.42
CA ALA A 50 -2.90 -3.57 6.38
C ALA A 50 -4.04 -2.78 5.73
N SER A 51 -4.89 -2.12 6.53
CA SER A 51 -5.98 -1.26 6.03
C SER A 51 -5.47 -0.11 5.15
N ARG A 52 -4.39 0.56 5.57
CA ARG A 52 -3.76 1.63 4.77
C ARG A 52 -3.18 1.10 3.45
N ILE A 53 -2.59 -0.09 3.45
CA ILE A 53 -2.05 -0.72 2.25
C ILE A 53 -3.16 -1.03 1.26
N VAL A 54 -4.24 -1.68 1.72
CA VAL A 54 -5.41 -2.00 0.88
C VAL A 54 -6.00 -0.72 0.29
N ARG A 55 -6.28 0.28 1.11
CA ARG A 55 -6.83 1.57 0.65
C ARG A 55 -5.93 2.26 -0.37
N LYS A 56 -4.62 2.26 -0.14
CA LYS A 56 -3.66 2.83 -1.10
C LYS A 56 -3.69 2.09 -2.44
N ALA A 57 -3.81 0.76 -2.42
CA ALA A 57 -3.95 -0.03 -3.64
C ALA A 57 -5.25 0.30 -4.37
N GLU A 58 -6.38 0.35 -3.66
CA GLU A 58 -7.69 0.74 -4.19
C GLU A 58 -7.65 2.14 -4.82
N ASP A 59 -7.16 3.14 -4.09
CA ASP A 59 -7.02 4.52 -4.58
C ASP A 59 -6.15 4.57 -5.85
N THR A 60 -5.09 3.77 -5.91
CA THR A 60 -4.20 3.71 -7.09
C THR A 60 -4.91 3.08 -8.29
N LEU A 61 -5.69 2.01 -8.08
CA LEU A 61 -6.44 1.35 -9.14
C LEU A 61 -7.57 2.23 -9.67
N VAL A 62 -8.32 2.90 -8.78
CA VAL A 62 -9.37 3.86 -9.16
C VAL A 62 -8.78 5.03 -9.93
N ASN A 63 -7.71 5.65 -9.42
CA ASN A 63 -7.03 6.77 -10.10
C ASN A 63 -6.42 6.38 -11.46
N SER A 64 -6.21 5.08 -11.73
CA SER A 64 -5.72 4.63 -13.03
C SER A 64 -6.77 4.72 -14.14
N GLY A 65 -8.07 4.81 -13.80
CA GLY A 65 -9.18 4.84 -14.77
C GLY A 65 -9.30 3.60 -15.66
N ARG A 66 -8.54 2.54 -15.38
CA ARG A 66 -8.53 1.28 -16.16
C ARG A 66 -9.45 0.20 -15.59
N PHE A 67 -9.88 0.37 -14.35
CA PHE A 67 -10.65 -0.62 -13.59
C PHE A 67 -12.04 -0.12 -13.22
N ASP A 68 -12.52 0.93 -13.89
CA ASP A 68 -13.90 1.38 -13.74
C ASP A 68 -14.84 0.35 -14.35
N LEU A 69 -15.95 0.11 -13.64
CA LEU A 69 -17.04 -0.72 -14.15
C LEU A 69 -17.75 0.05 -15.29
N PRO A 70 -18.11 -0.62 -16.40
CA PRO A 70 -18.85 0.00 -17.50
C PRO A 70 -20.27 0.42 -17.11
#